data_AF-A0A7G9Y981-F1
#
_entry.id   AF-A0A7G9Y981-F1
#
_cell.length_a   1.000
_cell.length_b   1.000
_cell.length_c   1.000
_cell.angle_alpha   90.00
_cell.angle_beta   90.00
_cell.angle_gamma   90.00
#
_symmetry.space_group_name_H-M   'P 1'
#
loop_
_entity.id
_entity.type
_entity.pdbx_description
1 polymer ?
#
loop_
_entity_poly.entity_id
_entity_poly.type
_entity_poly.pdbx_seq_one_letter_code
_entity_poly.pdbx_strand_id
1 'polypeptide(L)' 'MKKLTEVEKKRFWEEVQSEFPDDEMMQEVHYVRLMHHRLTENLSREERLRFYGAV' A
#
# COMPACT_ATOMS: atom_id res chain seq x y z
N MET A 1 -8.81 6.13 10.53
CA MET A 1 -7.76 5.64 9.60
C MET A 1 -8.15 6.05 8.19
N LYS A 2 -7.21 6.61 7.42
CA LYS A 2 -7.40 6.92 6.00
C LYS A 2 -7.79 5.63 5.27
N LYS A 3 -8.70 5.69 4.31
CA LYS A 3 -9.06 4.57 3.44
C LYS A 3 -8.59 4.90 2.03
N LEU A 4 -8.01 3.92 1.34
CA LEU A 4 -7.69 4.05 -0.07
C LEU A 4 -8.97 4.02 -0.88
N THR A 5 -9.13 4.97 -1.79
CA THR A 5 -10.20 4.92 -2.78
C THR A 5 -9.95 3.82 -3.80
N GLU A 6 -10.99 3.33 -4.47
CA GLU A 6 -10.84 2.33 -5.53
C GLU A 6 -10.01 2.86 -6.71
N VAL A 7 -10.05 4.18 -6.95
CA VAL A 7 -9.21 4.85 -7.96
C VAL A 7 -7.74 4.79 -7.58
N GLU A 8 -7.39 5.07 -6.32
CA GLU A 8 -5.99 4.97 -5.85
C GLU A 8 -5.48 3.54 -5.89
N LYS A 9 -6.30 2.55 -5.48
CA LYS A 9 -5.94 1.13 -5.55
C LYS A 9 -5.66 0.70 -6.99
N LYS A 10 -6.54 1.05 -7.92
CA LYS A 10 -6.36 0.73 -9.34
C LYS A 10 -5.07 1.34 -9.89
N ARG A 11 -4.79 2.61 -9.58
CA ARG A 11 -3.57 3.28 -10.04
C ARG A 11 -2.31 2.59 -9.50
N PHE A 12 -2.27 2.24 -8.22
CA PHE A 12 -1.14 1.52 -7.64
C PHE A 12 -0.95 0.14 -8.28
N TRP A 13 -2.03 -0.55 -8.61
CA TRP A 13 -1.94 -1.83 -9.30
C TRP A 13 -1.37 -1.69 -10.71
N GLU A 14 -1.83 -0.69 -11.47
CA GLU A 14 -1.31 -0.40 -12.82
C GLU A 14 0.18 -0.01 -12.81
N GLU A 15 0.60 0.83 -11.85
CA GLU A 15 2.01 1.18 -11.64
C GLU A 15 2.86 -0.07 -11.36
N VAL A 16 2.40 -0.93 -10.44
CA VAL A 16 3.09 -2.17 -10.08
C VAL A 16 3.20 -3.16 -11.24
N GLN A 17 2.13 -3.33 -12.01
CA GLN A 17 2.16 -4.21 -13.20
C GLN A 17 3.12 -3.69 -14.28
N SER A 18 3.26 -2.36 -14.40
CA SER A 18 4.25 -1.78 -15.31
C SER A 18 5.70 -1.97 -14.84
N GLU A 19 5.95 -2.00 -13.53
CA GLU A 19 7.29 -2.19 -12.97
C GLU A 19 7.73 -3.66 -12.95
N PHE A 20 6.79 -4.59 -12.75
CA PHE A 20 7.04 -6.02 -12.59
C PHE A 20 6.17 -6.87 -13.53
N PRO A 21 6.22 -6.69 -14.87
CA PRO A 21 5.25 -7.27 -15.79
C PRO A 21 5.12 -8.79 -15.73
N ASP A 22 6.23 -9.50 -15.46
CA ASP A 22 6.30 -10.97 -15.49
C ASP A 22 6.59 -11.59 -14.10
N ASP A 23 6.59 -10.81 -13.02
CA ASP A 23 6.88 -11.27 -11.66
C ASP A 23 5.70 -11.01 -10.73
N GLU A 24 4.73 -11.93 -10.74
CA GLU A 24 3.49 -11.86 -9.97
C GLU A 24 3.75 -11.73 -8.45
N MET A 25 4.76 -12.43 -7.93
CA MET A 25 5.13 -12.32 -6.52
C MET A 25 5.61 -10.90 -6.18
N MET A 26 6.46 -10.31 -7.02
CA MET A 26 6.89 -8.94 -6.83
C MET A 26 5.74 -7.94 -7.02
N GLN A 27 4.79 -8.21 -7.90
CA GLN A 27 3.59 -7.38 -8.02
C GLN A 27 2.82 -7.34 -6.70
N GLU A 28 2.50 -8.50 -6.12
CA GLU A 28 1.75 -8.58 -4.87
C GLU A 28 2.49 -7.89 -3.70
N VAL A 29 3.78 -8.19 -3.52
CA VAL A 29 4.59 -7.62 -2.45
C VAL A 29 4.68 -6.10 -2.58
N HIS A 30 4.93 -5.61 -3.79
CA HIS A 30 5.08 -4.18 -4.01
C HIS A 30 3.75 -3.43 -3.84
N TYR A 31 2.65 -4.01 -4.31
CA TYR A 31 1.32 -3.45 -4.14
C TYR A 31 0.93 -3.29 -2.66
N VAL A 32 1.13 -4.34 -1.86
CA VAL A 32 0.91 -4.28 -0.41
C VAL A 32 1.79 -3.19 0.23
N ARG A 33 3.07 -3.12 -0.14
CA ARG A 33 3.99 -2.09 0.37
C ARG A 33 3.51 -0.67 0.04
N LEU A 34 3.04 -0.40 -1.18
CA LEU A 34 2.50 0.91 -1.57
C LEU A 34 1.25 1.26 -0.79
N MET A 35 0.34 0.30 -0.62
CA MET A 35 -0.86 0.50 0.20
C MET A 35 -0.49 0.89 1.63
N HIS A 36 0.42 0.14 2.26
CA HIS A 36 0.87 0.42 3.63
C HIS A 36 1.55 1.79 3.73
N HIS A 37 2.42 2.13 2.78
CA HIS A 37 3.08 3.43 2.75
C HIS A 37 2.04 4.56 2.70
N ARG A 38 1.08 4.49 1.77
CA ARG A 38 0.05 5.52 1.60
C ARG A 38 -0.88 5.66 2.81
N LEU A 39 -1.20 4.55 3.47
CA LEU A 39 -2.03 4.54 4.68
C LEU A 39 -1.31 5.12 5.91
N THR A 40 0.03 5.07 5.93
CA THR A 40 0.86 5.43 7.09
C THR A 40 1.70 6.70 6.90
N GLU A 41 1.75 7.27 5.69
CA GLU A 41 2.62 8.39 5.31
C GLU A 41 2.51 9.58 6.27
N ASN A 42 1.29 9.95 6.66
CA ASN A 42 0.98 11.12 7.50
C ASN A 42 0.62 10.76 8.94
N LEU A 43 0.75 9.49 9.32
CA LEU A 43 0.49 9.07 10.69
C LEU A 43 1.67 9.48 11.58
N SER A 44 1.34 10.03 12.75
CA SER A 44 2.30 10.17 13.84
C SER A 44 2.81 8.79 14.30
N ARG A 45 3.92 8.78 15.07
CA ARG A 45 4.48 7.53 15.60
C ARG A 45 3.46 6.70 16.37
N GLU A 46 2.64 7.34 17.20
CA GLU A 46 1.61 6.65 17.99
C GLU A 46 0.49 6.08 17.11
N GLU A 47 0.08 6.82 16.07
CA GLU A 47 -0.92 6.34 15.12
C GLU A 47 -0.39 5.18 14.27
N ARG A 48 0.90 5.19 13.91
CA ARG A 48 1.56 4.04 13.26
C ARG A 48 1.60 2.83 14.17
N LEU A 49 1.92 3.01 15.45
CA LEU A 49 1.89 1.91 16.43
C LEU A 49 0.49 1.32 16.58
N ARG A 50 -0.56 2.16 16.62
CA ARG A 50 -1.95 1.70 16.61
C ARG A 50 -2.32 0.99 15.29
N PHE A 51 -1.83 1.46 14.15
CA PHE A 51 -2.08 0.85 12.85
C PHE A 51 -1.50 -0.57 12.76
N TYR A 52 -0.27 -0.79 13.23
CA TYR A 52 0.39 -2.10 13.19
C TYR A 52 0.06 -3.02 14.37
N GLY A 53 -0.27 -2.44 15.53
CA GLY A 53 -0.63 -3.19 16.75
C GLY A 53 -2.11 -3.56 16.85
N ALA A 54 -2.95 -3.17 15.88
CA ALA A 54 -4.35 -3.58 15.77
C ALA A 54 -4.54 -4.89 14.97
N VAL A 55 -3.46 -5.65 14.77
CA VAL A 55 -3.44 -6.99 14.16
C VAL A 55 -3.58 -8.05 15.25
#